data_AF-A0A662J8Q3-F1
#
_entry.id   AF-A0A662J8Q3-F1
#
_cell.length_a   1.000
_cell.length_b   1.000
_cell.length_c   1.000
_cell.angle_alpha   90.00
_cell.angle_beta   90.00
_cell.angle_gamma   90.00
#
_symmetry.space_group_name_H-M   'P 1'
#
loop_
_entity.id
_entity.type
_entity.pdbx_description
1 polymer ?
#
loop_
_entity_poly.entity_id
_entity_poly.type
_entity_poly.pdbx_seq_one_letter_code
_entity_poly.pdbx_strand_id
1 'polypeptide(L)'
;LDEMNARRGSVFTLLFGGREEREIPPEVRQGVDEMVKRWVDEGRAEVIPGVLFIDEVSALDIEAFSFLGRAMEGELAPVIILATNRGITKVRGTDIVSPHGIPLDLLDRLLIITTREYTAEEVREILKIRAAEEKVDLDEEALEKLIKVGVENSLRYAVQLLSPSLEIAKRNGRSKVTGEDVEQAKRLFVDVKQSMSYLREYEEKLLK
;
A
#
# COMPACT_ATOMS: atom_id res chain seq x y z
N LEU A 1 23.17 7.81 3.55
CA LEU A 1 24.52 8.23 4.02
C LEU A 1 24.73 7.84 5.48
N ASP A 2 23.68 7.89 6.29
CA ASP A 2 23.67 7.49 7.70
C ASP A 2 24.13 6.05 7.91
N GLU A 3 23.57 5.08 7.17
CA GLU A 3 24.03 3.69 7.26
C GLU A 3 25.51 3.51 6.92
N MET A 4 26.00 4.26 5.94
CA MET A 4 27.41 4.17 5.52
C MET A 4 28.34 4.71 6.61
N ASN A 5 27.96 5.82 7.26
CA ASN A 5 28.75 6.40 8.36
C ASN A 5 28.61 5.60 9.66
N ALA A 6 27.45 5.02 9.94
CA ALA A 6 27.23 4.10 11.05
C ALA A 6 28.08 2.82 10.90
N ARG A 7 28.17 2.27 9.68
CA ARG A 7 29.01 1.10 9.38
C ARG A 7 30.51 1.40 9.46
N ARG A 8 30.94 2.63 9.12
CA ARG A 8 32.36 3.05 9.23
C ARG A 8 32.88 3.08 10.67
N GLY A 9 32.00 3.30 11.66
CA GLY A 9 32.37 3.26 13.09
C GLY A 9 32.57 1.86 13.67
N SER A 10 32.26 0.80 12.92
CA SER A 10 32.25 -0.57 13.44
C SER A 10 33.27 -1.49 12.77
N VAL A 11 34.55 -1.26 13.07
CA VAL A 11 35.63 -2.24 12.83
C VAL A 11 35.33 -3.58 13.54
N PHE A 12 34.51 -3.55 14.60
CA PHE A 12 34.12 -4.72 15.39
C PHE A 12 33.11 -5.65 14.68
N THR A 13 32.23 -5.12 13.82
CA THR A 13 31.23 -5.95 13.09
C THR A 13 31.87 -6.79 11.98
N LEU A 14 33.01 -6.34 11.44
CA LEU A 14 33.78 -7.12 10.45
C LEU A 14 34.46 -8.35 11.07
N LEU A 15 34.78 -8.31 12.38
CA LEU A 15 35.47 -9.36 13.11
C LEU A 15 34.52 -10.37 13.78
N PHE A 16 33.27 -9.99 14.09
CA PHE A 16 32.36 -10.80 14.91
C PHE A 16 31.01 -11.14 14.26
N GLY A 17 30.92 -11.18 12.92
CA GLY A 17 29.90 -11.96 12.17
C GLY A 17 28.41 -11.71 12.45
N GLY A 18 28.03 -10.79 13.32
CA GLY A 18 26.66 -10.50 13.70
C GLY A 18 26.14 -9.26 12.97
N ARG A 19 25.29 -9.47 11.97
CA ARG A 19 24.42 -8.41 11.45
C ARG A 19 23.32 -8.17 12.48
N GLU A 20 23.61 -7.40 13.52
CA GLU A 20 22.55 -6.69 14.23
C GLU A 20 22.28 -5.40 13.46
N GLU A 21 21.10 -5.29 12.86
CA GLU A 21 20.55 -4.00 12.42
C GLU A 21 20.38 -3.13 13.67
N ARG A 22 21.41 -2.36 14.00
CA ARG A 22 21.39 -1.43 15.12
C ARG A 22 20.79 -0.11 14.68
N GLU A 23 19.97 0.47 15.55
CA GLU A 23 19.49 1.84 15.40
C GLU A 23 20.68 2.78 15.18
N ILE A 24 20.57 3.66 14.18
CA ILE A 24 21.63 4.62 13.89
C ILE A 24 21.68 5.64 15.03
N PRO A 25 22.82 5.82 15.73
CA PRO A 25 22.92 6.77 16.82
C PRO A 25 22.59 8.20 16.36
N PRO A 26 21.90 9.01 17.18
CA PRO A 26 21.58 10.39 16.84
C PRO A 26 22.81 11.23 16.43
N GLU A 27 23.97 10.96 17.03
CA GLU A 27 25.23 11.67 16.75
C GLU A 27 25.71 11.40 15.31
N VAL A 28 25.50 10.18 14.80
CA VAL A 28 25.83 9.83 13.41
C VAL A 28 24.89 10.56 12.44
N ARG A 29 23.59 10.63 12.75
CA ARG A 29 22.60 11.33 11.93
C ARG A 29 22.93 12.84 11.87
N GLN A 30 23.19 13.46 13.01
CA GLN A 30 23.60 14.87 13.08
C GLN A 30 24.89 15.15 12.29
N GLY A 31 25.89 14.27 12.40
CA GLY A 31 27.13 14.41 11.64
C GLY A 31 26.93 14.31 10.12
N VAL A 32 25.99 13.48 9.68
CA VAL A 32 25.59 13.41 8.27
C VAL A 32 24.81 14.65 7.85
N ASP A 33 23.88 15.14 8.66
CA ASP A 33 23.10 16.34 8.39
C ASP A 33 24.00 17.57 8.18
N GLU A 34 25.00 17.75 9.06
CA GLU A 34 25.99 18.82 8.92
C GLU A 34 26.85 18.69 7.66
N MET A 35 27.24 17.46 7.31
CA MET A 35 28.01 17.17 6.10
C MET A 35 27.20 17.47 4.84
N VAL A 36 25.93 17.04 4.80
CA VAL A 36 25.02 17.31 3.69
C VAL A 36 24.79 18.81 3.56
N LYS A 37 24.50 19.51 4.66
CA LYS A 37 24.32 20.95 4.67
C LYS A 37 25.54 21.69 4.11
N ARG A 38 26.75 21.30 4.53
CA ARG A 38 27.99 21.89 4.01
C ARG A 38 28.15 21.67 2.51
N TRP A 39 27.85 20.47 1.99
CA TRP A 39 27.95 20.21 0.56
C TRP A 39 26.94 21.02 -0.26
N VAL A 40 25.77 21.30 0.30
CA VAL A 40 24.76 22.18 -0.30
C VAL A 40 25.25 23.63 -0.30
N ASP A 41 25.73 24.13 0.84
CA ASP A 41 26.26 25.50 0.98
C ASP A 41 27.49 25.74 0.07
N GLU A 42 28.33 24.73 -0.12
CA GLU A 42 29.50 24.75 -1.02
C GLU A 42 29.11 24.59 -2.51
N GLY A 43 27.85 24.37 -2.85
CA GLY A 43 27.37 24.14 -4.22
C GLY A 43 27.84 22.80 -4.84
N ARG A 44 28.25 21.85 -4.00
CA ARG A 44 28.72 20.51 -4.41
C ARG A 44 27.60 19.48 -4.50
N ALA A 45 26.48 19.74 -3.84
CA ALA A 45 25.30 18.90 -3.83
C ALA A 45 24.03 19.75 -3.81
N GLU A 46 22.90 19.14 -4.18
CA GLU A 46 21.57 19.70 -4.08
C GLU A 46 20.70 18.68 -3.34
N VAL A 47 19.82 19.14 -2.45
CA VAL A 47 18.83 18.26 -1.79
C VAL A 47 17.56 18.25 -2.62
N ILE A 48 17.15 17.05 -3.05
CA ILE A 48 15.90 16.84 -3.76
C ILE A 48 14.90 16.24 -2.76
N PRO A 49 13.84 16.97 -2.37
CA PRO A 49 12.79 16.43 -1.52
C PRO A 49 12.12 15.24 -2.18
N GLY A 50 12.04 14.13 -1.46
CA GLY A 50 11.36 12.92 -1.92
C GLY A 50 9.85 12.97 -1.69
N VAL A 51 9.22 11.81 -1.89
CA VAL A 51 7.81 11.57 -1.53
C VAL A 51 7.76 10.45 -0.51
N LEU A 52 7.09 10.68 0.62
CA LEU A 52 6.77 9.66 1.61
C LEU A 52 5.29 9.32 1.50
N PHE A 53 5.00 8.10 1.02
CA PHE A 53 3.63 7.60 0.95
C PHE A 53 3.36 6.66 2.14
N ILE A 54 2.32 6.98 2.92
CA ILE A 54 1.85 6.15 4.03
C ILE A 54 0.42 5.71 3.70
N ASP A 55 0.29 4.43 3.36
CA ASP A 55 -1.02 3.79 3.23
C ASP A 55 -1.59 3.43 4.62
N GLU A 56 -2.91 3.37 4.72
CA GLU A 56 -3.65 3.08 5.94
C GLU A 56 -3.20 3.93 7.16
N VAL A 57 -3.12 5.26 7.01
CA VAL A 57 -2.61 6.16 8.07
C VAL A 57 -3.38 6.05 9.39
N SER A 58 -4.63 5.61 9.37
CA SER A 58 -5.44 5.33 10.57
C SER A 58 -4.87 4.22 11.48
N ALA A 59 -3.88 3.46 11.00
CA ALA A 59 -3.14 2.48 11.78
C ALA A 59 -2.07 3.10 12.69
N LEU A 60 -1.69 4.36 12.45
CA LEU A 60 -0.75 5.10 13.29
C LEU A 60 -1.38 5.51 14.61
N ASP A 61 -0.56 5.58 15.65
CA ASP A 61 -0.94 6.11 16.96
C ASP A 61 -0.56 7.60 17.11
N ILE A 62 -0.99 8.17 18.23
CA ILE A 62 -0.75 9.58 18.55
C ILE A 62 0.74 9.95 18.61
N GLU A 63 1.61 9.01 19.00
CA GLU A 63 3.06 9.24 19.09
C GLU A 63 3.67 9.35 17.68
N ALA A 64 3.26 8.45 16.78
CA ALA A 64 3.65 8.51 15.37
C ALA A 64 3.14 9.78 14.69
N PHE A 65 1.90 10.22 14.96
CA PHE A 65 1.40 11.50 14.45
C PHE A 65 2.16 12.70 15.00
N SER A 66 2.55 12.67 16.28
CA SER A 66 3.37 13.72 16.89
C SER A 66 4.77 13.77 16.27
N PHE A 67 5.34 12.61 15.91
CA PHE A 67 6.58 12.55 15.15
C PHE A 67 6.41 13.13 13.74
N LEU A 68 5.37 12.73 13.00
CA LEU A 68 5.08 13.25 11.67
C LEU A 68 4.86 14.76 11.67
N GLY A 69 4.10 15.29 12.64
CA GLY A 69 3.88 16.73 12.79
C GLY A 69 5.19 17.51 12.94
N ARG A 70 6.13 17.02 13.74
CA ARG A 70 7.48 17.61 13.87
C ARG A 70 8.32 17.45 12.60
N ALA A 71 8.24 16.29 11.95
CA ALA A 71 9.00 16.02 10.73
C ALA A 71 8.56 16.92 9.56
N MET A 72 7.26 17.25 9.49
CA MET A 72 6.69 18.17 8.48
C MET A 72 7.14 19.62 8.64
N GLU A 73 7.62 20.01 9.83
CA GLU A 73 8.15 21.36 10.09
C GLU A 73 9.63 21.49 9.65
N GLY A 74 10.28 20.39 9.27
CA GLY A 74 11.66 20.39 8.80
C GLY A 74 11.81 20.99 7.40
N GLU A 75 12.87 21.76 7.18
CA GLU A 75 13.20 22.38 5.88
C GLU A 75 13.39 21.35 4.76
N LEU A 76 13.92 20.16 5.11
CA LEU A 76 14.18 19.06 4.17
C LEU A 76 13.07 18.00 4.18
N ALA A 77 11.89 18.33 4.69
CA ALA A 77 10.77 17.39 4.76
C ALA A 77 10.34 16.95 3.34
N PRO A 78 10.15 15.64 3.10
CA PRO A 78 9.58 15.18 1.83
C PRO A 78 8.11 15.58 1.72
N VAL A 79 7.56 15.52 0.50
CA VAL A 79 6.11 15.59 0.31
C VAL A 79 5.48 14.35 0.94
N ILE A 80 4.63 14.54 1.94
CA ILE A 80 3.95 13.45 2.64
C ILE A 80 2.57 13.25 2.01
N ILE A 81 2.31 12.03 1.52
CA ILE A 81 1.01 11.61 1.00
C ILE A 81 0.45 10.55 1.93
N LEU A 82 -0.70 10.85 2.54
CA LEU A 82 -1.40 9.99 3.47
C LEU A 82 -2.65 9.42 2.80
N ALA A 83 -2.86 8.10 2.90
CA ALA A 83 -4.08 7.45 2.42
C ALA A 83 -4.83 6.76 3.55
N THR A 84 -6.15 6.82 3.51
CA THR A 84 -7.03 6.10 4.43
C THR A 84 -8.33 5.74 3.75
N ASN A 85 -8.86 4.57 4.10
CA ASN A 85 -10.21 4.13 3.74
C ASN A 85 -11.21 4.35 4.88
N ARG A 86 -10.78 4.92 6.02
CA ARG A 86 -11.65 5.16 7.18
C ARG A 86 -12.22 6.58 7.15
N GLY A 87 -13.54 6.67 7.34
CA GLY A 87 -14.27 7.93 7.43
C GLY A 87 -14.07 8.62 8.78
N ILE A 88 -14.74 8.12 9.82
CA ILE A 88 -14.58 8.59 11.20
C ILE A 88 -14.11 7.41 12.05
N THR A 89 -13.00 7.56 12.75
CA THR A 89 -12.45 6.49 13.60
C THR A 89 -11.67 7.05 14.78
N LYS A 90 -11.32 6.18 15.73
CA LYS A 90 -10.55 6.53 16.91
C LYS A 90 -9.10 6.78 16.52
N VAL A 91 -8.49 7.85 17.03
CA VAL A 91 -7.04 8.03 16.96
C VAL A 91 -6.40 7.00 17.89
N ARG A 92 -5.59 6.09 17.35
CA ARG A 92 -5.01 5.00 18.14
C ARG A 92 -4.14 5.56 19.26
N GLY A 93 -4.22 4.93 20.44
CA GLY A 93 -3.57 5.41 21.66
C GLY A 93 -4.36 6.48 22.44
N THR A 94 -5.53 6.90 21.97
CA THR A 94 -6.38 7.90 22.66
C THR A 94 -7.85 7.47 22.71
N ASP A 95 -8.68 8.22 23.44
CA ASP A 95 -10.15 8.11 23.42
C ASP A 95 -10.84 9.04 22.40
N ILE A 96 -10.06 9.76 21.60
CA ILE A 96 -10.54 10.78 20.68
C ILE A 96 -10.98 10.14 19.37
N VAL A 97 -12.17 10.51 18.91
CA VAL A 97 -12.71 10.14 17.59
C VAL A 97 -12.55 11.32 16.65
N SER A 98 -11.96 11.09 15.49
CA SER A 98 -11.62 12.13 14.52
C SER A 98 -11.84 11.65 13.08
N PRO A 99 -12.10 12.55 12.11
CA PRO A 99 -12.06 12.19 10.70
C PRO A 99 -10.73 11.52 10.35
N HIS A 100 -10.81 10.45 9.57
CA HIS A 100 -9.68 9.67 9.05
C HIS A 100 -8.80 9.00 10.10
N GLY A 101 -9.11 9.14 11.40
CA GLY A 101 -8.27 8.66 12.50
C GLY A 101 -7.02 9.50 12.71
N ILE A 102 -7.03 10.74 12.23
CA ILE A 102 -5.91 11.69 12.31
C ILE A 102 -6.24 12.74 13.38
N PRO A 103 -5.29 13.14 14.24
CA PRO A 103 -5.48 14.27 15.16
C PRO A 103 -5.93 15.54 14.43
N LEU A 104 -6.87 16.29 15.01
CA LEU A 104 -7.49 17.47 14.36
C LEU A 104 -6.45 18.56 14.00
N ASP A 105 -5.45 18.75 14.86
CA ASP A 105 -4.36 19.70 14.67
C ASP A 105 -3.48 19.38 13.46
N LEU A 106 -3.30 18.09 13.15
CA LEU A 106 -2.61 17.66 11.94
C LEU A 106 -3.54 17.75 10.73
N LEU A 107 -4.81 17.34 10.89
CA LEU A 107 -5.80 17.36 9.82
C LEU A 107 -6.01 18.76 9.23
N ASP A 108 -6.01 19.80 10.07
CA ASP A 108 -6.13 21.20 9.64
C ASP A 108 -4.97 21.67 8.75
N ARG A 109 -3.83 20.96 8.76
CA ARG A 109 -2.65 21.23 7.93
C ARG A 109 -2.63 20.45 6.62
N LEU A 110 -3.57 19.53 6.41
CA LEU A 110 -3.58 18.63 5.24
C LEU A 110 -4.49 19.13 4.11
N LEU A 111 -4.07 18.88 2.88
CA LEU A 111 -4.95 18.99 1.71
C LEU A 111 -5.63 17.64 1.48
N ILE A 112 -6.96 17.61 1.63
CA ILE A 112 -7.74 16.39 1.47
C ILE A 112 -8.21 16.26 0.01
N ILE A 113 -7.81 15.18 -0.65
CA ILE A 113 -8.27 14.80 -1.99
C ILE A 113 -9.16 13.57 -1.84
N THR A 114 -10.42 13.66 -2.27
CA THR A 114 -11.34 12.53 -2.25
C THR A 114 -11.31 11.78 -3.58
N THR A 115 -11.34 10.46 -3.51
CA THR A 115 -11.49 9.58 -4.67
C THR A 115 -12.94 9.14 -4.81
N ARG A 116 -13.37 8.86 -6.04
CA ARG A 116 -14.66 8.22 -6.31
C ARG A 116 -14.46 6.78 -6.77
N GLU A 117 -15.53 6.00 -6.72
CA GLU A 117 -15.55 4.68 -7.34
C GLU A 117 -15.43 4.82 -8.87
N TYR A 118 -14.80 3.81 -9.48
CA TYR A 118 -14.65 3.71 -10.92
C TYR A 118 -15.99 3.34 -11.58
N THR A 119 -16.25 3.90 -12.76
CA THR A 119 -17.38 3.45 -13.59
C THR A 119 -17.06 2.11 -14.27
N ALA A 120 -18.08 1.43 -14.81
CA ALA A 120 -17.88 0.18 -15.53
C ALA A 120 -16.94 0.33 -16.74
N GLU A 121 -16.99 1.47 -17.42
CA GLU A 121 -16.12 1.82 -18.54
C GLU A 121 -14.67 2.02 -18.08
N GLU A 122 -14.46 2.70 -16.95
CA GLU A 122 -13.12 2.85 -16.35
C GLU A 122 -12.56 1.51 -15.91
N VAL A 123 -13.38 0.66 -15.28
CA VAL A 123 -13.01 -0.71 -14.90
C VAL A 123 -12.61 -1.54 -16.13
N ARG A 124 -13.37 -1.43 -17.24
CA ARG A 124 -13.03 -2.11 -18.50
C ARG A 124 -11.64 -1.74 -18.98
N GLU A 125 -11.34 -0.44 -19.06
CA GLU A 125 -10.05 0.02 -19.57
C GLU A 125 -8.89 -0.39 -18.64
N ILE A 126 -9.08 -0.31 -17.32
CA ILE A 126 -8.08 -0.79 -16.37
C ILE A 126 -7.83 -2.30 -16.55
N LEU A 127 -8.89 -3.11 -16.69
CA LEU A 127 -8.77 -4.55 -16.88
C LEU A 127 -8.08 -4.89 -18.19
N LYS A 128 -8.33 -4.16 -19.29
CA LYS A 128 -7.61 -4.34 -20.55
C LYS A 128 -6.11 -4.06 -20.40
N ILE A 129 -5.74 -2.98 -19.72
CA ILE A 129 -4.34 -2.64 -19.46
C ILE A 129 -3.67 -3.72 -18.63
N ARG A 130 -4.33 -4.19 -17.55
CA ARG A 130 -3.80 -5.24 -16.68
C ARG A 130 -3.67 -6.58 -17.39
N ALA A 131 -4.67 -6.97 -18.19
CA ALA A 131 -4.60 -8.18 -19.00
C ALA A 131 -3.44 -8.12 -20.01
N ALA A 132 -3.22 -6.97 -20.66
CA ALA A 132 -2.09 -6.78 -21.57
C ALA A 132 -0.74 -6.85 -20.85
N GLU A 133 -0.61 -6.22 -19.67
CA GLU A 133 0.59 -6.27 -18.82
C GLU A 133 0.91 -7.70 -18.36
N GLU A 134 -0.10 -8.45 -17.93
CA GLU A 134 0.01 -9.85 -17.51
C GLU A 134 0.05 -10.85 -18.68
N LYS A 135 -0.07 -10.37 -19.93
CA LYS A 135 -0.12 -11.19 -21.16
C LYS A 135 -1.24 -12.23 -21.16
N VAL A 136 -2.40 -11.85 -20.63
CA VAL A 136 -3.61 -12.66 -20.61
C VAL A 136 -4.48 -12.27 -21.81
N ASP A 137 -4.68 -13.18 -22.75
CA ASP A 137 -5.61 -12.99 -23.87
C ASP A 137 -7.04 -13.33 -23.42
N LEU A 138 -7.89 -12.31 -23.35
CA LEU A 138 -9.29 -12.41 -22.94
C LEU A 138 -10.21 -12.39 -24.16
N ASP A 139 -11.25 -13.23 -24.18
CA ASP A 139 -12.40 -12.97 -25.05
C ASP A 139 -13.33 -11.89 -24.46
N GLU A 140 -14.29 -11.45 -25.27
CA GLU A 140 -15.21 -10.39 -24.85
C GLU A 140 -16.09 -10.85 -23.67
N GLU A 141 -16.49 -12.13 -23.63
CA GLU A 141 -17.32 -12.66 -22.54
C GLU A 141 -16.56 -12.67 -21.20
N ALA A 142 -15.28 -13.06 -21.21
CA ALA A 142 -14.40 -13.03 -20.06
C ALA A 142 -14.24 -11.60 -19.54
N LEU A 143 -14.02 -10.65 -20.46
CA LEU A 143 -13.90 -9.24 -20.10
C LEU A 143 -15.18 -8.71 -19.44
N GLU A 144 -16.36 -8.96 -20.02
CA GLU A 144 -17.64 -8.55 -19.43
C GLU A 144 -17.85 -9.13 -18.03
N LYS A 145 -17.51 -10.42 -17.82
CA LYS A 145 -17.62 -11.06 -16.50
C LYS A 145 -16.65 -10.43 -15.49
N LEU A 146 -15.42 -10.14 -15.89
CA LEU A 146 -14.45 -9.49 -15.02
C LEU A 146 -14.86 -8.04 -14.67
N ILE A 147 -15.45 -7.30 -15.61
CA ILE A 147 -16.01 -5.96 -15.34
C ILE A 147 -17.12 -6.06 -14.31
N LYS A 148 -18.05 -7.00 -14.49
CA LYS A 148 -19.13 -7.23 -13.53
C LYS A 148 -18.59 -7.54 -12.14
N VAL A 149 -17.57 -8.40 -12.04
CA VAL A 149 -16.87 -8.69 -10.78
C VAL A 149 -16.19 -7.43 -10.20
N GLY A 150 -15.58 -6.61 -11.04
CA GLY A 150 -14.93 -5.37 -10.62
C GLY A 150 -15.89 -4.36 -9.99
N VAL A 151 -17.11 -4.28 -10.53
CA VAL A 151 -18.18 -3.39 -10.05
C VAL A 151 -18.92 -3.97 -8.83
N GLU A 152 -19.27 -5.25 -8.83
CA GLU A 152 -20.02 -5.88 -7.73
C GLU A 152 -19.16 -6.16 -6.48
N ASN A 153 -17.88 -6.49 -6.70
CA ASN A 153 -16.95 -6.88 -5.65
C ASN A 153 -15.87 -5.80 -5.45
N SER A 154 -14.77 -5.90 -6.20
CA SER A 154 -13.69 -4.92 -6.20
C SER A 154 -12.82 -5.11 -7.43
N LEU A 155 -12.24 -4.01 -7.92
CA LEU A 155 -11.27 -4.04 -9.01
C LEU A 155 -10.06 -4.92 -8.67
N ARG A 156 -9.58 -4.91 -7.42
CA ARG A 156 -8.48 -5.76 -6.95
C ARG A 156 -8.79 -7.24 -7.18
N TYR A 157 -9.99 -7.67 -6.80
CA TYR A 157 -10.40 -9.05 -6.97
C TYR A 157 -10.54 -9.43 -8.45
N ALA A 158 -11.13 -8.55 -9.28
CA ALA A 158 -11.22 -8.79 -10.72
C ALA A 158 -9.83 -8.95 -11.38
N VAL A 159 -8.86 -8.12 -11.02
CA VAL A 159 -7.47 -8.24 -11.51
C VAL A 159 -6.84 -9.55 -11.03
N GLN A 160 -7.03 -9.91 -9.76
CA GLN A 160 -6.50 -11.17 -9.21
C GLN A 160 -7.06 -12.42 -9.89
N LEU A 161 -8.24 -12.35 -10.52
CA LEU A 161 -8.81 -13.48 -11.26
C LEU A 161 -8.17 -13.71 -12.65
N LEU A 162 -7.45 -12.72 -13.22
CA LEU A 162 -6.83 -12.85 -14.54
C LEU A 162 -5.88 -14.05 -14.62
N SER A 163 -4.94 -14.12 -13.68
CA SER A 163 -3.92 -15.18 -13.62
C SER A 163 -4.54 -16.58 -13.39
N PRO A 164 -5.41 -16.80 -12.39
CA PRO A 164 -6.14 -18.07 -12.23
C PRO A 164 -6.96 -18.49 -13.45
N SER A 165 -7.67 -17.55 -14.09
CA SER A 165 -8.46 -17.85 -15.29
C SER A 165 -7.57 -18.27 -16.46
N LEU A 166 -6.38 -17.69 -16.60
CA LEU A 166 -5.40 -18.11 -17.60
C LEU A 166 -4.89 -19.53 -17.34
N GLU A 167 -4.59 -19.89 -16.09
CA GLU A 167 -4.14 -21.25 -15.76
C GLU A 167 -5.23 -22.30 -15.98
N ILE A 168 -6.50 -21.95 -15.74
CA ILE A 168 -7.64 -22.81 -16.07
C ILE A 168 -7.77 -22.99 -17.59
N ALA A 169 -7.67 -21.91 -18.37
CA ALA A 169 -7.70 -21.98 -19.83
C ALA A 169 -6.58 -22.88 -20.37
N LYS A 170 -5.34 -22.70 -19.87
CA LYS A 170 -4.17 -23.52 -20.23
C LYS A 170 -4.38 -25.00 -19.90
N ARG A 171 -4.94 -25.30 -18.72
CA ARG A 171 -5.27 -26.67 -18.33
C ARG A 171 -6.28 -27.31 -19.28
N ASN A 172 -7.18 -26.53 -19.84
CA ASN A 172 -8.16 -26.94 -20.85
C ASN A 172 -7.59 -26.91 -22.29
N GLY A 173 -6.28 -26.73 -22.46
CA GLY A 173 -5.60 -26.71 -23.76
C GLY A 173 -5.82 -25.42 -24.57
N ARG A 174 -6.33 -24.35 -23.95
CA ARG A 174 -6.59 -23.05 -24.58
C ARG A 174 -5.58 -22.00 -24.10
N SER A 175 -5.18 -21.10 -24.99
CA SER A 175 -4.37 -19.93 -24.64
C SER A 175 -5.20 -18.68 -24.36
N LYS A 176 -6.43 -18.66 -24.89
CA LYS A 176 -7.39 -17.58 -24.71
C LYS A 176 -8.39 -17.92 -23.60
N VAL A 177 -8.52 -17.00 -22.67
CA VAL A 177 -9.44 -17.08 -21.52
C VAL A 177 -10.85 -16.76 -21.99
N THR A 178 -11.79 -17.63 -21.60
CA THR A 178 -13.22 -17.45 -21.88
C THR A 178 -13.99 -17.12 -20.61
N GLY A 179 -15.24 -16.70 -20.78
CA GLY A 179 -16.13 -16.43 -19.66
C GLY A 179 -16.34 -17.64 -18.72
N GLU A 180 -16.18 -18.87 -19.20
CA GLU A 180 -16.27 -20.08 -18.37
C GLU A 180 -15.09 -20.20 -17.40
N ASP A 181 -13.87 -19.85 -17.85
CA ASP A 181 -12.67 -19.90 -17.02
C ASP A 181 -12.70 -18.87 -15.90
N VAL A 182 -13.28 -17.68 -16.17
CA VAL A 182 -13.53 -16.63 -15.16
C VAL A 182 -14.52 -17.11 -14.11
N GLU A 183 -15.61 -17.74 -14.54
CA GLU A 183 -16.62 -18.27 -13.63
C GLU A 183 -16.05 -19.41 -12.77
N GLN A 184 -15.24 -20.28 -13.36
CA GLN A 184 -14.56 -21.35 -12.63
C GLN A 184 -13.54 -20.78 -11.63
N ALA A 185 -12.74 -19.78 -12.02
CA ALA A 185 -11.81 -19.09 -11.11
C ALA A 185 -12.56 -18.44 -9.94
N LYS A 186 -13.66 -17.74 -10.21
CA LYS A 186 -14.50 -17.10 -9.19
C LYS A 186 -15.05 -18.09 -8.17
N ARG A 187 -15.42 -19.30 -8.60
CA ARG A 187 -15.90 -20.37 -7.70
C ARG A 187 -14.80 -20.92 -6.78
N LEU A 188 -13.57 -20.98 -7.27
CA LEU A 188 -12.44 -21.52 -6.51
C LEU A 188 -11.83 -20.47 -5.57
N PHE A 189 -11.75 -19.23 -6.01
CA PHE A 189 -11.16 -18.12 -5.28
C PHE A 189 -12.26 -17.15 -4.87
N VAL A 190 -12.87 -17.40 -3.72
CA VAL A 190 -13.95 -16.56 -3.19
C VAL A 190 -13.44 -15.18 -2.78
N ASP A 191 -14.27 -14.16 -2.97
CA ASP A 191 -13.95 -12.80 -2.54
C ASP A 191 -14.07 -12.63 -1.02
N VAL A 192 -13.51 -11.54 -0.48
CA VAL A 192 -13.49 -11.28 0.97
C VAL A 192 -14.90 -11.24 1.59
N LYS A 193 -15.90 -10.67 0.90
CA LYS A 193 -17.28 -10.61 1.43
C LYS A 193 -17.88 -12.01 1.54
N GLN A 194 -17.68 -12.84 0.51
CA GLN A 194 -18.12 -14.24 0.53
C GLN A 194 -17.40 -15.04 1.61
N SER A 195 -16.08 -14.90 1.73
CA SER A 195 -15.27 -15.57 2.76
C SER A 195 -15.76 -15.24 4.17
N MET A 196 -16.09 -13.97 4.44
CA MET A 196 -16.68 -13.56 5.72
C MET A 196 -18.05 -14.18 5.97
N SER A 197 -18.89 -14.34 4.94
CA SER A 197 -20.19 -15.03 5.05
C SER A 197 -20.00 -16.51 5.40
N TYR A 198 -19.09 -17.20 4.72
CA TYR A 198 -18.77 -18.59 5.00
C TYR A 198 -18.29 -18.79 6.44
N LEU A 199 -17.41 -17.91 6.93
CA LEU A 199 -16.91 -17.98 8.31
C LEU A 199 -18.04 -17.83 9.34
N ARG A 200 -18.96 -16.87 9.15
CA ARG A 200 -20.12 -16.69 10.05
C ARG A 200 -21.02 -17.92 10.09
N GLU A 201 -21.34 -18.51 8.93
CA GLU A 201 -22.15 -19.73 8.87
C GLU A 201 -21.46 -20.94 9.52
N TYR A 202 -20.13 -21.02 9.44
CA TYR A 202 -19.34 -22.07 10.09
C TYR A 202 -19.22 -21.85 11.60
N GLU A 203 -19.04 -20.62 12.06
CA GLU A 203 -19.08 -20.28 13.49
C GLU A 203 -20.42 -20.68 14.11
N GLU A 204 -21.56 -20.39 13.46
CA GLU A 204 -22.88 -20.81 13.93
C GLU A 204 -23.07 -22.34 14.01
N LYS A 205 -22.36 -23.09 13.16
CA LYS A 205 -22.39 -24.57 13.13
C LYS A 205 -21.42 -25.20 14.14
N LEU A 206 -20.30 -24.55 14.44
CA LEU A 206 -19.26 -25.05 15.35
C LEU A 206 -19.45 -24.60 16.81
N LEU A 207 -20.22 -23.54 17.05
CA LEU A 207 -20.56 -23.03 18.39
C LEU A 207 -21.89 -23.62 18.94
N LYS A 208 -22.37 -24.72 18.37
CA LYS A 208 -23.42 -25.59 18.96
C LYS A 208 -22.80 -26.87 19.51
#